data_AF-A0A9C9JN93-F1
#
_entry.id   AF-A0A9C9JN93-F1
#
_cell.length_a   1.000
_cell.length_b   1.000
_cell.length_c   1.000
_cell.angle_alpha   90.00
_cell.angle_beta   90.00
_cell.angle_gamma   90.00
#
_symmetry.space_group_name_H-M   'P 1'
#
loop_
_entity.id
_entity.type
_entity.pdbx_description
1 polymer ?
#
loop_
_entity_poly.entity_id
_entity_poly.type
_entity_poly.pdbx_seq_one_letter_code
_entity_poly.pdbx_strand_id
1 'polypeptide(L)'
;MAKSRIKKFKEERADLNKALVRFAGKNMKRLLSIDNRVYEAGALPAATKELLGLVASTVLRCDDCIFYHVDRCHELGISRDELEEALAIAFAVGGTITIPHLRRAVRAWEELQSGSEK
;
A
#
# COMPACT_ATOMS: atom_id res chain seq x y z
N MET A 1 -25.81 -5.02 3.68
CA MET A 1 -24.50 -4.83 4.34
C MET A 1 -23.55 -4.21 3.33
N ALA A 2 -23.13 -2.97 3.52
CA ALA A 2 -22.19 -2.32 2.61
C ALA A 2 -20.86 -3.09 2.64
N LYS A 3 -20.30 -3.45 1.46
CA LYS A 3 -18.97 -4.06 1.38
C LYS A 3 -17.97 -3.16 2.12
N SER A 4 -17.10 -3.74 2.96
CA SER A 4 -15.97 -3.00 3.55
C SER A 4 -15.23 -2.26 2.44
N ARG A 5 -14.91 -0.97 2.66
CA ARG A 5 -14.26 -0.10 1.67
C ARG A 5 -12.97 -0.71 1.12
N ILE A 6 -12.23 -1.40 1.98
CA ILE A 6 -11.02 -2.16 1.62
C ILE A 6 -11.34 -3.26 0.62
N LYS A 7 -12.41 -4.03 0.85
CA LYS A 7 -12.85 -5.08 -0.08
C LYS A 7 -13.19 -4.50 -1.45
N LYS A 8 -13.91 -3.37 -1.47
CA LYS A 8 -14.23 -2.67 -2.73
C LYS A 8 -12.95 -2.22 -3.45
N PHE A 9 -11.99 -1.64 -2.73
CA PHE A 9 -10.70 -1.23 -3.28
C PHE A 9 -9.92 -2.41 -3.88
N LYS A 10 -9.82 -3.55 -3.17
CA LYS A 10 -9.12 -4.74 -3.66
C LYS A 10 -9.78 -5.30 -4.93
N GLU A 11 -11.12 -5.36 -4.96
CA GLU A 11 -11.90 -5.79 -6.14
C GLU A 11 -11.64 -4.86 -7.34
N GLU A 12 -11.79 -3.55 -7.15
CA GLU A 12 -11.60 -2.54 -8.19
C GLU A 12 -10.16 -2.53 -8.72
N ARG A 13 -9.16 -2.55 -7.83
CA ARG A 13 -7.74 -2.61 -8.20
C ARG A 13 -7.42 -3.86 -9.02
N ALA A 14 -7.96 -5.02 -8.64
CA ALA A 14 -7.75 -6.25 -9.38
C ALA A 14 -8.32 -6.17 -10.80
N ASP A 15 -9.50 -5.57 -10.97
CA ASP A 15 -10.12 -5.42 -12.28
C ASP A 15 -9.40 -4.38 -13.15
N LEU A 16 -8.95 -3.27 -12.57
CA LEU A 16 -8.11 -2.28 -13.26
C LEU A 16 -6.77 -2.88 -13.70
N ASN A 17 -6.14 -3.69 -12.86
CA ASN A 17 -4.90 -4.41 -13.23
C ASN A 17 -5.13 -5.35 -14.42
N LYS A 18 -6.24 -6.09 -14.47
CA LYS A 18 -6.58 -6.94 -15.63
C LYS A 18 -6.71 -6.11 -16.90
N ALA A 19 -7.38 -4.96 -16.82
CA ALA A 19 -7.50 -4.05 -17.96
C ALA A 19 -6.13 -3.53 -18.44
N LEU A 20 -5.28 -3.11 -17.50
CA LEU A 20 -3.94 -2.64 -17.80
C LEU A 20 -3.07 -3.72 -18.44
N VAL A 21 -3.12 -4.97 -17.94
CA VAL A 21 -2.36 -6.10 -18.49
C VAL A 21 -2.83 -6.48 -19.91
N ARG A 22 -4.14 -6.39 -20.19
CA ARG A 22 -4.67 -6.59 -21.55
C ARG A 22 -4.19 -5.52 -22.51
N PHE A 23 -4.12 -4.26 -22.07
CA PHE A 23 -3.61 -3.13 -22.85
C PHE A 23 -2.08 -3.17 -23.04
N ALA A 24 -1.35 -3.65 -22.03
CA ALA A 24 0.10 -3.56 -21.96
C ALA A 24 0.83 -4.38 -23.05
N GLY A 25 1.71 -3.70 -23.78
CA GLY A 25 2.74 -4.32 -24.62
C GLY A 25 3.91 -4.91 -23.80
N LYS A 26 4.92 -5.45 -24.49
CA LYS A 26 6.07 -6.16 -23.88
C LYS A 26 6.79 -5.34 -22.79
N ASN A 27 7.05 -4.06 -23.05
CA ASN A 27 7.82 -3.22 -22.12
C ASN A 27 7.03 -2.89 -20.84
N MET A 28 5.74 -2.55 -20.97
CA MET A 28 4.87 -2.31 -19.82
C MET A 28 4.73 -3.58 -18.96
N LYS A 29 4.54 -4.75 -19.57
CA LYS A 29 4.47 -6.03 -18.85
C LYS A 29 5.74 -6.34 -18.05
N ARG A 30 6.92 -5.98 -18.59
CA ARG A 30 8.19 -6.14 -17.86
C ARG A 30 8.24 -5.24 -16.63
N LEU A 31 7.83 -3.97 -16.76
CA LEU A 31 7.82 -3.06 -15.62
C LEU A 31 6.82 -3.49 -14.54
N LEU A 32 5.62 -3.93 -14.93
CA LEU A 32 4.64 -4.50 -14.01
C LEU A 32 5.16 -5.77 -13.29
N SER A 33 5.97 -6.58 -13.98
CA SER A 33 6.61 -7.73 -13.34
C SER A 33 7.68 -7.28 -12.34
N ILE A 34 8.50 -6.28 -12.68
CA ILE A 34 9.51 -5.74 -11.77
C ILE A 34 8.86 -5.15 -10.52
N ASP A 35 7.80 -4.35 -10.69
CA ASP A 35 7.05 -3.71 -9.60
C ASP A 35 6.61 -4.73 -8.52
N ASN A 36 6.08 -5.89 -8.93
CA ASN A 36 5.73 -6.95 -7.97
C ASN A 36 6.97 -7.62 -7.35
N ARG A 37 8.00 -7.89 -8.17
CA ARG A 37 9.17 -8.68 -7.74
C ARG A 37 10.08 -7.94 -6.77
N VAL A 38 10.15 -6.60 -6.84
CA VAL A 38 11.03 -5.84 -5.94
C VAL A 38 10.64 -5.98 -4.47
N TYR A 39 9.37 -6.26 -4.17
CA TYR A 39 8.84 -6.50 -2.82
C TYR A 39 9.00 -7.94 -2.31
N GLU A 40 9.43 -8.88 -3.14
CA GLU A 40 9.74 -10.26 -2.71
C GLU A 40 10.87 -10.27 -1.67
N ALA A 41 10.80 -11.15 -0.68
CA ALA A 41 11.82 -11.25 0.36
C ALA A 41 13.21 -11.58 -0.22
N GLY A 42 14.25 -10.99 0.35
CA GLY A 42 15.64 -11.25 -0.01
C GLY A 42 16.56 -10.86 1.14
N ALA A 43 17.62 -10.09 0.86
CA ALA A 43 18.47 -9.51 1.93
C ALA A 43 17.68 -8.62 2.91
N LEU A 44 16.63 -7.96 2.41
CA LEU A 44 15.60 -7.32 3.23
C LEU A 44 14.36 -8.22 3.27
N PRO A 45 13.76 -8.44 4.46
CA PRO A 45 12.46 -9.09 4.58
C PRO A 45 11.38 -8.37 3.76
N ALA A 46 10.36 -9.10 3.31
CA ALA A 46 9.23 -8.51 2.59
C ALA A 46 8.53 -7.41 3.41
N ALA A 47 8.38 -7.64 4.72
CA ALA A 47 7.82 -6.67 5.68
C ALA A 47 8.53 -5.31 5.61
N THR A 48 9.87 -5.32 5.66
CA THR A 48 10.68 -4.11 5.54
C THR A 48 10.49 -3.43 4.18
N LYS A 49 10.41 -4.20 3.10
CA LYS A 49 10.23 -3.65 1.75
C LYS A 49 8.85 -3.01 1.56
N GLU A 50 7.80 -3.57 2.14
CA GLU A 50 6.46 -2.98 2.10
C GLU A 50 6.41 -1.66 2.88
N LEU A 51 7.12 -1.54 4.01
CA LEU A 51 7.29 -0.26 4.70
C LEU A 51 8.02 0.78 3.83
N LEU A 52 9.07 0.37 3.08
CA LEU A 52 9.74 1.26 2.13
C LEU A 52 8.78 1.71 1.01
N GLY A 53 7.95 0.79 0.50
CA GLY A 53 6.91 1.09 -0.48
C GLY A 53 5.87 2.07 0.06
N LEU A 54 5.44 1.91 1.31
CA LEU A 54 4.52 2.80 2.00
C LEU A 54 5.11 4.21 2.14
N VAL A 55 6.37 4.32 2.57
CA VAL A 55 7.05 5.62 2.70
C VAL A 55 7.16 6.31 1.36
N ALA A 56 7.66 5.61 0.34
CA ALA A 56 7.80 6.13 -1.03
C ALA A 56 6.44 6.58 -1.62
N SER A 57 5.40 5.78 -1.42
CA SER A 57 4.04 6.08 -1.90
C SER A 57 3.43 7.29 -1.21
N THR A 58 3.70 7.45 0.09
CA THR A 58 3.23 8.59 0.89
C THR A 58 3.87 9.89 0.45
N VAL A 59 5.21 9.91 0.26
CA VAL A 59 5.90 11.13 -0.20
C VAL A 59 5.53 11.49 -1.65
N LEU A 60 5.19 10.49 -2.48
CA LEU A 60 4.66 10.69 -3.83
C LEU A 60 3.15 10.97 -3.88
N ARG A 61 2.45 10.91 -2.74
CA ARG A 61 1.02 11.23 -2.61
C ARG A 61 0.10 10.37 -3.49
N CYS A 62 0.47 9.10 -3.71
CA CYS A 62 -0.35 8.15 -4.47
C CYS A 62 -1.30 7.38 -3.54
N ASP A 63 -2.57 7.76 -3.45
CA ASP A 63 -3.53 7.11 -2.53
C ASP A 63 -3.72 5.61 -2.79
N ASP A 64 -3.80 5.18 -4.06
CA ASP A 64 -3.94 3.76 -4.39
C ASP A 64 -2.69 2.96 -3.99
N CYS A 65 -1.50 3.54 -4.16
CA CYS A 65 -0.24 2.92 -3.77
C CYS A 65 -0.14 2.84 -2.24
N ILE A 66 -0.53 3.91 -1.54
CA ILE A 66 -0.57 3.96 -0.07
C ILE A 66 -1.52 2.88 0.46
N PHE A 67 -2.76 2.81 -0.05
CA PHE A 67 -3.70 1.79 0.39
C PHE A 67 -3.22 0.36 0.12
N TYR A 68 -2.58 0.13 -1.03
CA TYR A 68 -1.96 -1.16 -1.33
C TYR A 68 -0.90 -1.52 -0.28
N HIS A 69 0.06 -0.64 0.00
CA HIS A 69 1.11 -0.94 0.98
C HIS A 69 0.59 -1.03 2.42
N VAL A 70 -0.45 -0.28 2.79
CA VAL A 70 -1.10 -0.41 4.11
C VAL A 70 -1.75 -1.79 4.27
N ASP A 71 -2.48 -2.27 3.26
CA ASP A 71 -3.09 -3.61 3.24
C ASP A 71 -2.01 -4.71 3.28
N ARG A 72 -0.92 -4.56 2.52
CA ARG A 72 0.22 -5.49 2.55
C ARG A 72 0.96 -5.50 3.88
N CYS A 73 1.19 -4.36 4.50
CA CYS A 73 1.79 -4.27 5.83
C CYS A 73 0.93 -5.01 6.86
N HIS A 74 -0.40 -4.84 6.79
CA HIS A 74 -1.33 -5.55 7.65
C HIS A 74 -1.27 -7.07 7.44
N GLU A 75 -1.30 -7.53 6.18
CA GLU A 75 -1.20 -8.97 5.83
C GLU A 75 0.15 -9.59 6.27
N LEU A 76 1.22 -8.80 6.35
CA LEU A 76 2.54 -9.25 6.81
C LEU A 76 2.74 -9.14 8.33
N GLY A 77 1.71 -8.72 9.08
CA GLY A 77 1.77 -8.64 10.55
C GLY A 77 2.62 -7.50 11.09
N ILE A 78 2.84 -6.44 10.30
CA ILE A 78 3.44 -5.20 10.78
C ILE A 78 2.60 -4.67 11.95
N SER A 79 3.25 -4.25 13.02
CA SER A 79 2.58 -3.65 14.18
C SER A 79 2.09 -2.23 13.89
N ARG A 80 1.14 -1.75 14.70
CA ARG A 80 0.69 -0.36 14.64
C ARG A 80 1.85 0.63 14.82
N ASP A 81 2.77 0.32 15.71
CA ASP A 81 3.88 1.20 16.07
C ASP A 81 4.92 1.27 14.93
N GLU A 82 5.25 0.14 14.31
CA GLU A 82 6.13 0.12 13.12
C GLU A 82 5.52 0.89 11.94
N LEU A 83 4.20 0.79 11.72
CA LEU A 83 3.52 1.56 10.68
C LEU A 83 3.56 3.07 10.99
N GLU A 84 3.35 3.45 12.25
CA GLU A 84 3.38 4.84 12.70
C GLU A 84 4.78 5.44 12.49
N GLU A 85 5.85 4.75 12.91
CA GLU A 85 7.22 5.22 12.71
C GLU A 85 7.54 5.44 11.22
N ALA A 86 7.11 4.53 10.35
CA ALA A 86 7.29 4.69 8.91
C ALA A 86 6.51 5.89 8.34
N LEU A 87 5.25 6.09 8.75
CA LEU A 87 4.45 7.22 8.34
C LEU A 87 4.98 8.55 8.90
N ALA A 88 5.59 8.55 10.09
CA ALA A 88 6.26 9.71 10.67
C ALA A 88 7.48 10.12 9.82
N ILE A 89 8.28 9.16 9.35
CA ILE A 89 9.38 9.42 8.40
C ILE A 89 8.82 10.03 7.10
N ALA A 90 7.76 9.45 6.55
CA ALA A 90 7.14 9.96 5.33
C ALA A 90 6.57 11.37 5.51
N PHE A 91 5.99 11.66 6.68
CA PHE A 91 5.49 12.98 7.04
C PHE A 91 6.62 14.01 7.16
N ALA A 92 7.72 13.65 7.83
CA ALA A 92 8.88 14.53 7.98
C ALA A 92 9.52 14.86 6.62
N VAL A 93 9.65 13.87 5.72
CA VAL A 93 10.25 14.05 4.39
C VAL A 93 9.30 14.77 3.42
N GLY A 94 8.03 14.38 3.39
CA GLY A 94 7.04 14.90 2.46
C GLY A 94 6.39 16.21 2.90
N GLY A 95 6.48 16.57 4.18
CA GLY A 95 5.89 17.78 4.76
C GLY A 95 4.35 17.75 4.83
N THR A 96 3.77 18.89 5.16
CA THR A 96 2.33 19.04 5.47
C THR A 96 1.39 18.68 4.31
N ILE A 97 1.89 18.68 3.07
CA ILE A 97 1.10 18.29 1.89
C ILE A 97 0.72 16.80 1.90
N THR A 98 1.39 15.97 2.70
CA THR A 98 1.05 14.55 2.87
C THR A 98 -0.13 14.33 3.84
N ILE A 99 -0.54 15.34 4.63
CA ILE A 99 -1.59 15.20 5.67
C ILE A 99 -2.89 14.59 5.13
N PRO A 100 -3.45 14.99 3.96
CA PRO A 100 -4.67 14.37 3.45
C PRO A 100 -4.51 12.87 3.16
N HIS A 101 -3.32 12.46 2.73
CA HIS A 101 -2.98 11.07 2.41
C HIS A 101 -2.77 10.26 3.69
N LEU A 102 -2.08 10.83 4.69
CA LEU A 102 -1.89 10.22 6.01
C LEU A 102 -3.24 9.96 6.71
N ARG A 103 -4.17 10.94 6.70
CA ARG A 103 -5.52 10.75 7.26
C ARG A 103 -6.25 9.58 6.62
N ARG A 104 -6.08 9.39 5.31
CA ARG A 104 -6.68 8.28 4.58
C ARG A 104 -6.00 6.94 4.91
N ALA A 105 -4.66 6.93 5.01
CA ALA A 105 -3.86 5.77 5.36
C ALA A 105 -4.21 5.25 6.77
N VAL A 106 -4.24 6.14 7.78
CA VAL A 106 -4.57 5.80 9.17
C VAL A 106 -5.98 5.21 9.26
N ARG A 107 -6.96 5.83 8.60
CA ARG A 107 -8.32 5.29 8.56
C ARG A 107 -8.39 3.91 7.91
N ALA A 108 -7.65 3.68 6.81
CA ALA A 108 -7.60 2.37 6.16
C ALA A 108 -6.97 1.31 7.09
N TRP A 109 -5.94 1.67 7.85
CA TRP A 109 -5.33 0.80 8.84
C TRP A 109 -6.31 0.41 9.96
N GLU A 110 -7.04 1.37 10.54
CA GLU A 110 -8.05 1.10 11.57
C GLU A 110 -9.17 0.18 11.06
N GLU A 111 -9.62 0.39 9.81
CA GLU A 111 -10.62 -0.47 9.16
C GLU A 111 -10.10 -1.91 8.95
N LEU A 112 -8.80 -2.10 8.70
CA LEU A 112 -8.17 -3.43 8.59
C LEU A 112 -8.09 -4.13 9.96
N GLN A 113 -7.62 -3.43 11.00
CA GLN A 113 -7.47 -3.96 12.35
C GLN A 113 -8.82 -4.38 12.96
N SER A 114 -9.85 -3.53 12.84
CA SER A 114 -11.20 -3.84 13.32
C SER A 114 -11.88 -5.00 12.59
N GLY A 115 -11.44 -5.30 11.35
CA GLY A 115 -11.88 -6.47 10.60
C GLY A 115 -11.16 -7.77 10.99
N SER A 116 -10.04 -7.68 11.72
CA SER A 116 -9.23 -8.81 12.20
C SER A 116 -9.65 -9.31 13.59
N GLU A 117 -10.51 -8.58 14.32
CA GLU A 117 -11.05 -8.97 15.63
C GLU A 117 -12.32 -9.86 15.54
N LYS A 118 -12.46 -10.68 14.48
CA LYS A 118 -13.53 -11.67 14.37
C LYS A 118 -13.03 -13.06 14.04
#